data_AF-A0A9D5X833-F1
#
_entry.id   AF-A0A9D5X833-F1
#
_cell.length_a   1.000
_cell.length_b   1.000
_cell.length_c   1.000
_cell.angle_alpha   90.00
_cell.angle_beta   90.00
_cell.angle_gamma   90.00
#
_symmetry.space_group_name_H-M   'P 1'
#
loop_
_entity.id
_entity.type
_entity.pdbx_description
1 polymer ?
#
loop_
_entity_poly.entity_id
_entity_poly.type
_entity_poly.pdbx_seq_one_letter_code
_entity_poly.pdbx_strand_id
1 'polypeptide(L)'
;MALSALSDELMRAEGMMMQDQNEEALELLLRLAEDAEEYVDCNCQTTDEVQYFAFPTLFDRLAYRRVENDPRKLEDVHEPFDRLYGDLAMAYVRTGDYENAMNALKTAIRWNPMNCGFRLDLADLFKIAGDIREHIALTFGVFERASEARHLTRAFLNFAAWFEAQGRLEQTAACLKAARRFEVKDSTLEAALDQAAGTPKDPDGLTDEEANDLLEAEGLPTGANAEIAVCLLMCAQDCAAMGDRATATEMTIRARDLVGEQAALTLLQLVRDAAISEGFTAGGNPVSADAPGNASGEKTDAAETSDGEGK
;
A
#
# COMPACT_ATOMS: atom_id res chain seq x y z
N MET A 1 12.20 -21.52 13.25
CA MET A 1 12.30 -22.13 11.91
C MET A 1 13.30 -21.32 11.08
N ALA A 2 13.78 -21.81 9.95
CA ALA A 2 14.49 -20.96 9.00
C ALA A 2 13.44 -20.28 8.10
N LEU A 3 13.59 -18.99 7.79
CA LEU A 3 12.72 -18.16 6.92
C LEU A 3 12.09 -18.88 5.71
N SER A 4 12.82 -19.83 5.11
CA SER A 4 12.35 -20.59 3.96
C SER A 4 11.23 -21.58 4.29
N ALA A 5 11.21 -22.17 5.48
CA ALA A 5 10.28 -23.24 5.82
C ALA A 5 8.83 -22.74 5.95
N LEU A 6 8.60 -21.61 6.64
CA LEU A 6 7.24 -21.09 6.78
C LEU A 6 6.69 -20.59 5.44
N SER A 7 7.50 -19.89 4.66
CA SER A 7 7.10 -19.38 3.34
C SER A 7 6.66 -20.49 2.38
N ASP A 8 7.38 -21.62 2.36
CA ASP A 8 7.03 -22.78 1.52
C ASP A 8 5.73 -23.46 1.99
N GLU A 9 5.52 -23.54 3.30
CA GLU A 9 4.30 -24.11 3.89
C GLU A 9 3.07 -23.21 3.63
N LEU A 10 3.23 -21.89 3.64
CA LEU A 10 2.17 -20.95 3.26
C LEU A 10 1.78 -21.12 1.79
N MET A 11 2.75 -21.22 0.88
CA MET A 11 2.46 -21.51 -0.54
C MET A 11 1.69 -22.82 -0.72
N ARG A 12 1.99 -23.84 0.11
CA ARG A 12 1.25 -25.11 0.11
C ARG A 12 -0.20 -24.91 0.57
N ALA A 13 -0.44 -24.17 1.63
CA ALA A 13 -1.78 -23.86 2.13
C ALA A 13 -2.60 -23.05 1.10
N GLU A 14 -1.99 -22.04 0.47
CA GLU A 14 -2.60 -21.27 -0.62
C GLU A 14 -2.98 -22.18 -1.79
N GLY A 15 -2.08 -23.09 -2.19
CA GLY A 15 -2.34 -24.08 -3.24
C GLY A 15 -3.50 -25.03 -2.92
N MET A 16 -3.67 -25.40 -1.64
CA MET A 16 -4.82 -26.17 -1.16
C MET A 16 -6.12 -25.37 -1.26
N MET A 17 -6.12 -24.09 -0.82
CA MET A 17 -7.28 -23.20 -0.95
C MET A 17 -7.68 -23.00 -2.41
N MET A 18 -6.72 -22.89 -3.34
CA MET A 18 -7.01 -22.79 -4.78
C MET A 18 -7.66 -24.06 -5.37
N GLN A 19 -7.51 -25.21 -4.71
CA GLN A 19 -8.13 -26.49 -5.07
C GLN A 19 -9.41 -26.78 -4.27
N ASP A 20 -9.95 -25.77 -3.58
CA ASP A 20 -11.10 -25.88 -2.67
C ASP A 20 -10.91 -26.86 -1.50
N GLN A 21 -9.66 -27.22 -1.19
CA GLN A 21 -9.29 -28.03 -0.02
C GLN A 21 -9.19 -27.14 1.23
N ASN A 22 -10.26 -26.42 1.54
CA ASN A 22 -10.25 -25.36 2.55
C ASN A 22 -10.07 -25.89 3.97
N GLU A 23 -10.61 -27.07 4.29
CA GLU A 23 -10.44 -27.72 5.60
C GLU A 23 -8.98 -28.15 5.83
N GLU A 24 -8.35 -28.80 4.83
CA GLU A 24 -6.94 -29.21 4.91
C GLU A 24 -5.99 -28.01 5.03
N ALA A 25 -6.27 -26.94 4.27
CA ALA A 25 -5.52 -25.70 4.36
C ALA A 25 -5.65 -25.07 5.77
N LEU A 26 -6.87 -25.05 6.31
CA LEU A 26 -7.13 -24.51 7.65
C LEU A 26 -6.39 -25.31 8.73
N GLU A 27 -6.42 -26.64 8.67
CA GLU A 27 -5.67 -27.49 9.61
C GLU A 27 -4.17 -27.23 9.57
N LEU A 28 -3.60 -27.07 8.36
CA LEU A 28 -2.19 -26.72 8.20
C LEU A 28 -1.88 -25.34 8.79
N LEU A 29 -2.66 -24.32 8.44
CA LEU A 29 -2.46 -22.94 8.90
C LEU A 29 -2.61 -22.81 10.41
N LEU A 30 -3.53 -23.54 11.03
CA LEU A 30 -3.69 -23.60 12.48
C LEU A 30 -2.43 -24.13 13.18
N ARG A 31 -1.85 -25.22 12.66
CA ARG A 31 -0.60 -25.77 13.19
C ARG A 31 0.56 -24.77 13.04
N LEU A 32 0.66 -24.10 11.90
CA LEU A 32 1.69 -23.08 11.67
C LEU A 32 1.51 -21.88 12.60
N ALA A 33 0.27 -21.47 12.88
CA ALA A 33 -0.04 -20.41 13.83
C ALA A 33 0.34 -20.81 15.27
N GLU A 34 0.06 -22.05 15.69
CA GLU A 34 0.49 -22.56 17.00
C GLU A 34 2.02 -22.51 17.15
N ASP A 35 2.76 -23.00 16.14
CA ASP A 35 4.23 -22.93 16.12
C ASP A 35 4.74 -21.47 16.15
N ALA A 36 4.03 -20.55 15.48
CA ALA A 36 4.36 -19.14 15.45
C ALA A 36 4.15 -18.47 16.81
N GLU A 37 3.04 -18.75 17.51
CA GLU A 37 2.78 -18.20 18.85
C GLU A 37 3.84 -18.70 19.86
N GLU A 38 4.21 -19.99 19.81
CA GLU A 38 5.29 -20.52 20.68
C GLU A 38 6.63 -19.81 20.41
N TYR A 39 6.94 -19.55 19.14
CA TYR A 39 8.12 -18.78 18.76
C TYR A 39 8.06 -17.34 19.28
N VAL A 40 6.92 -16.66 19.14
CA VAL A 40 6.72 -15.27 19.57
C VAL A 40 6.88 -15.15 21.08
N ASP A 41 6.29 -16.06 21.85
CA ASP A 41 6.38 -16.07 23.31
C ASP A 41 7.83 -16.22 23.80
N CYS A 42 8.65 -17.00 23.08
CA CYS A 42 10.04 -17.22 23.44
C CYS A 42 11.00 -16.12 22.95
N ASN A 43 10.71 -15.48 21.82
CA ASN A 43 11.70 -14.65 21.09
C ASN A 43 11.30 -13.18 20.93
N CYS A 44 10.02 -12.83 21.07
CA CYS A 44 9.47 -11.51 20.73
C CYS A 44 8.86 -10.80 21.94
N GLN A 45 9.66 -10.59 22.98
CA GLN A 45 9.22 -9.87 24.19
C GLN A 45 9.05 -8.38 23.89
N THR A 46 7.80 -7.96 23.77
CA THR A 46 7.42 -6.55 23.54
C THR A 46 7.46 -5.76 24.85
N THR A 47 8.00 -4.55 24.80
CA THR A 47 8.08 -3.62 25.94
C THR A 47 7.63 -2.22 25.53
N ASP A 48 7.64 -1.28 26.48
CA ASP A 48 7.44 0.15 26.19
C ASP A 48 8.57 0.75 25.30
N GLU A 49 9.66 0.00 25.08
CA GLU A 49 10.82 0.43 24.28
C GLU A 49 10.97 -0.33 22.97
N VAL A 50 10.41 -1.55 22.84
CA VAL A 50 10.62 -2.42 21.67
C VAL A 50 9.30 -3.03 21.21
N GLN A 51 9.07 -3.00 19.90
CA GLN A 51 7.92 -3.61 19.24
C GLN A 51 8.37 -4.45 18.04
N TYR A 52 7.80 -5.64 17.90
CA TYR A 52 8.06 -6.54 16.79
C TYR A 52 6.98 -6.45 15.72
N PHE A 53 7.39 -6.49 14.46
CA PHE A 53 6.55 -6.48 13.26
C PHE A 53 7.04 -7.49 12.23
N ALA A 54 6.17 -7.86 11.30
CA ALA A 54 6.46 -8.68 10.13
C ALA A 54 6.24 -7.83 8.87
N PHE A 55 7.14 -6.87 8.62
CA PHE A 55 7.04 -6.02 7.44
C PHE A 55 7.65 -6.75 6.23
N PRO A 56 6.87 -7.02 5.16
CA PRO A 56 7.40 -7.72 3.99
C PRO A 56 8.48 -6.91 3.26
N THR A 57 8.43 -5.58 3.37
CA THR A 57 9.34 -4.68 2.68
C THR A 57 9.87 -3.57 3.59
N LEU A 58 11.03 -3.01 3.22
CA LEU A 58 11.56 -1.79 3.85
C LEU A 58 10.59 -0.62 3.73
N PHE A 59 9.81 -0.57 2.65
CA PHE A 59 8.77 0.43 2.44
C PHE A 59 7.73 0.39 3.55
N ASP A 60 7.18 -0.79 3.90
CA ASP A 60 6.13 -0.90 4.92
C ASP A 60 6.64 -0.41 6.28
N ARG A 61 7.87 -0.76 6.63
CA ARG A 61 8.52 -0.28 7.86
C ARG A 61 8.70 1.24 7.86
N LEU A 62 9.18 1.81 6.76
CA LEU A 62 9.37 3.26 6.63
C LEU A 62 8.03 4.01 6.69
N ALA A 63 7.03 3.50 6.00
CA ALA A 63 5.68 4.08 5.97
C ALA A 63 5.03 4.04 7.36
N TYR A 64 5.13 2.90 8.07
CA TYR A 64 4.65 2.79 9.46
C TYR A 64 5.31 3.82 10.37
N ARG A 65 6.64 3.97 10.28
CA ARG A 65 7.39 4.95 11.09
C ARG A 65 6.88 6.38 10.89
N ARG A 66 6.59 6.77 9.66
CA ARG A 66 6.12 8.12 9.33
C ARG A 66 4.67 8.36 9.71
N VAL A 67 3.80 7.37 9.52
CA VAL A 67 2.38 7.50 9.78
C VAL A 67 2.08 7.42 11.28
N GLU A 68 2.61 6.40 11.96
CA GLU A 68 2.26 6.14 13.38
C GLU A 68 3.12 6.92 14.36
N ASN A 69 4.28 7.43 13.95
CA ASN A 69 5.25 8.09 14.83
C ASN A 69 5.59 7.27 16.09
N ASP A 70 5.62 5.92 15.94
CA ASP A 70 5.89 5.01 17.06
C ASP A 70 7.28 5.31 17.65
N PRO A 71 7.39 5.68 18.94
CA PRO A 71 8.67 6.05 19.55
C PRO A 71 9.56 4.84 19.84
N ARG A 72 9.01 3.62 19.79
CA ARG A 72 9.72 2.38 20.16
C ARG A 72 10.75 1.98 19.11
N LYS A 73 11.70 1.15 19.49
CA LYS A 73 12.52 0.42 18.53
C LYS A 73 11.66 -0.61 17.81
N LEU A 74 11.67 -0.58 16.47
CA LEU A 74 10.96 -1.55 15.65
C LEU A 74 11.91 -2.66 15.24
N GLU A 75 11.59 -3.87 15.64
CA GLU A 75 12.31 -5.09 15.29
C GLU A 75 11.55 -5.89 14.24
N ASP A 76 12.31 -6.52 13.35
CA ASP A 76 11.73 -7.50 12.44
C ASP A 76 11.64 -8.84 13.16
N VAL A 77 10.51 -9.51 13.01
CA VAL A 77 10.40 -10.91 13.43
C VAL A 77 11.08 -11.86 12.44
N HIS A 78 11.39 -11.38 11.23
CA HIS A 78 12.01 -12.14 10.15
C HIS A 78 11.22 -13.39 9.75
N GLU A 79 9.91 -13.40 9.98
CA GLU A 79 9.00 -14.46 9.54
C GLU A 79 7.74 -13.78 8.98
N PRO A 80 7.12 -14.31 7.91
CA PRO A 80 5.96 -13.70 7.25
C PRO A 80 4.66 -13.93 8.04
N PHE A 81 4.63 -13.50 9.31
CA PHE A 81 3.48 -13.69 10.19
C PHE A 81 2.25 -12.92 9.71
N ASP A 82 2.42 -11.74 9.12
CA ASP A 82 1.31 -11.01 8.51
C ASP A 82 0.60 -11.84 7.42
N ARG A 83 1.37 -12.48 6.54
CA ARG A 83 0.86 -13.41 5.52
C ARG A 83 0.21 -14.65 6.15
N LEU A 84 0.85 -15.28 7.14
CA LEU A 84 0.30 -16.45 7.85
C LEU A 84 -1.10 -16.18 8.39
N TYR A 85 -1.28 -15.08 9.14
CA TYR A 85 -2.59 -14.77 9.71
C TYR A 85 -3.58 -14.25 8.65
N GLY A 86 -3.10 -13.64 7.56
CA GLY A 86 -3.92 -13.31 6.40
C GLY A 86 -4.50 -14.55 5.70
N ASP A 87 -3.65 -15.55 5.45
CA ASP A 87 -4.05 -16.83 4.85
C ASP A 87 -4.97 -17.62 5.78
N LEU A 88 -4.68 -17.63 7.09
CA LEU A 88 -5.54 -18.24 8.10
C LEU A 88 -6.93 -17.59 8.12
N ALA A 89 -7.01 -16.25 8.05
CA ALA A 89 -8.28 -15.56 7.94
C ALA A 89 -9.05 -15.95 6.67
N MET A 90 -8.37 -16.03 5.52
CA MET A 90 -8.98 -16.46 4.27
C MET A 90 -9.53 -17.89 4.38
N ALA A 91 -8.78 -18.81 4.99
CA ALA A 91 -9.23 -20.18 5.23
C ALA A 91 -10.49 -20.22 6.10
N TYR A 92 -10.53 -19.44 7.19
CA TYR A 92 -11.72 -19.31 8.03
C TYR A 92 -12.93 -18.73 7.29
N VAL A 93 -12.75 -17.71 6.45
CA VAL A 93 -13.83 -17.15 5.62
C VAL A 93 -14.41 -18.23 4.70
N ARG A 94 -13.55 -19.05 4.10
CA ARG A 94 -13.94 -20.12 3.17
C ARG A 94 -14.63 -21.29 3.85
N THR A 95 -14.35 -21.55 5.13
CA THR A 95 -15.05 -22.55 5.95
C THR A 95 -16.28 -21.98 6.67
N GLY A 96 -16.54 -20.68 6.56
CA GLY A 96 -17.71 -20.00 7.11
C GLY A 96 -17.57 -19.55 8.57
N ASP A 97 -16.37 -19.61 9.14
CA ASP A 97 -16.10 -19.19 10.52
C ASP A 97 -15.62 -17.72 10.55
N TYR A 98 -16.58 -16.80 10.44
CA TYR A 98 -16.26 -15.37 10.36
C TYR A 98 -15.70 -14.79 11.66
N GLU A 99 -16.04 -15.35 12.83
CA GLU A 99 -15.51 -14.86 14.10
C GLU A 99 -14.00 -15.09 14.19
N ASN A 100 -13.55 -16.30 13.86
CA ASN A 100 -12.11 -16.60 13.86
C ASN A 100 -11.38 -15.91 12.69
N ALA A 101 -12.03 -15.71 11.54
CA ALA A 101 -11.47 -14.89 10.47
C ALA A 101 -11.18 -13.45 10.92
N MET A 102 -12.11 -12.83 11.67
CA MET A 102 -11.91 -11.48 12.22
C MET A 102 -10.74 -11.43 13.20
N ASN A 103 -10.58 -12.45 14.05
CA ASN A 103 -9.46 -12.53 14.98
C ASN A 103 -8.13 -12.69 14.25
N ALA A 104 -8.07 -13.57 13.24
CA ALA A 104 -6.89 -13.74 12.41
C ALA A 104 -6.51 -12.45 11.67
N LEU A 105 -7.48 -11.71 11.09
CA LEU A 105 -7.19 -10.42 10.45
C LEU A 105 -6.70 -9.36 11.44
N LYS A 106 -7.24 -9.29 12.65
CA LYS A 106 -6.71 -8.39 13.70
C LYS A 106 -5.24 -8.71 14.00
N THR A 107 -4.88 -10.00 14.06
CA THR A 107 -3.49 -10.43 14.25
C THR A 107 -2.63 -10.09 13.03
N ALA A 108 -3.12 -10.31 11.80
CA ALA A 108 -2.42 -9.95 10.57
C ALA A 108 -2.12 -8.44 10.51
N ILE A 109 -3.12 -7.60 10.81
CA ILE A 109 -2.97 -6.13 10.89
C ILE A 109 -1.98 -5.74 11.99
N ARG A 110 -1.96 -6.43 13.14
CA ARG A 110 -0.99 -6.17 14.20
C ARG A 110 0.43 -6.45 13.74
N TRP A 111 0.64 -7.47 12.92
CA TRP A 111 1.96 -7.82 12.37
C TRP A 111 2.41 -6.91 11.23
N ASN A 112 1.48 -6.45 10.38
CA ASN A 112 1.74 -5.48 9.34
C ASN A 112 0.62 -4.43 9.25
N PRO A 113 0.71 -3.34 10.03
CA PRO A 113 -0.33 -2.31 10.06
C PRO A 113 -0.49 -1.53 8.75
N MET A 114 0.50 -1.60 7.85
CA MET A 114 0.49 -0.90 6.56
C MET A 114 -0.25 -1.68 5.46
N ASN A 115 -0.56 -2.96 5.69
CA ASN A 115 -1.34 -3.75 4.75
C ASN A 115 -2.83 -3.35 4.80
N CYS A 116 -3.23 -2.47 3.88
CA CYS A 116 -4.61 -2.01 3.76
C CYS A 116 -5.58 -3.09 3.27
N GLY A 117 -5.09 -4.15 2.63
CA GLY A 117 -5.91 -5.29 2.20
C GLY A 117 -6.57 -5.97 3.40
N PHE A 118 -5.77 -6.38 4.39
CA PHE A 118 -6.29 -7.01 5.62
C PHE A 118 -7.28 -6.10 6.38
N ARG A 119 -7.02 -4.78 6.37
CA ARG A 119 -7.89 -3.80 7.02
C ARG A 119 -9.26 -3.69 6.34
N LEU A 120 -9.28 -3.69 5.01
CA LEU A 120 -10.51 -3.67 4.20
C LEU A 120 -11.27 -5.00 4.29
N ASP A 121 -10.55 -6.13 4.32
CA ASP A 121 -11.17 -7.44 4.49
C ASP A 121 -11.81 -7.58 5.88
N LEU A 122 -11.17 -7.05 6.92
CA LEU A 122 -11.75 -6.99 8.26
C LEU A 122 -12.98 -6.06 8.28
N ALA A 123 -12.91 -4.92 7.57
CA ALA A 123 -14.04 -4.03 7.44
C ALA A 123 -15.25 -4.72 6.80
N ASP A 124 -15.05 -5.58 5.81
CA ASP A 124 -16.13 -6.34 5.17
C ASP A 124 -16.75 -7.35 6.13
N LEU A 125 -15.96 -8.03 6.97
CA LEU A 125 -16.50 -8.93 7.99
C LEU A 125 -17.35 -8.18 9.03
N PHE A 126 -16.93 -6.98 9.45
CA PHE A 126 -17.75 -6.13 10.34
C PHE A 126 -19.04 -5.68 9.66
N LYS A 127 -19.00 -5.35 8.36
CA LYS A 127 -20.21 -5.04 7.59
C LYS A 127 -21.18 -6.22 7.54
N ILE A 128 -20.67 -7.44 7.31
CA ILE A 128 -21.47 -8.68 7.32
C ILE A 128 -22.09 -8.92 8.71
N ALA A 129 -21.33 -8.67 9.78
CA ALA A 129 -21.81 -8.76 11.16
C ALA A 129 -22.81 -7.65 11.54
N GLY A 130 -23.03 -6.65 10.68
CA GLY A 130 -23.92 -5.52 10.92
C GLY A 130 -23.29 -4.39 11.74
N ASP A 131 -22.00 -4.48 12.08
CA ASP A 131 -21.27 -3.40 12.75
C ASP A 131 -20.74 -2.38 11.73
N ILE A 132 -21.65 -1.52 11.29
CA ILE A 132 -21.35 -0.47 10.32
C ILE A 132 -20.34 0.55 10.88
N ARG A 133 -20.27 0.72 12.21
CA ARG A 133 -19.35 1.68 12.81
C ARG A 133 -17.91 1.22 12.63
N GLU A 134 -17.61 -0.02 12.99
CA GLU A 134 -16.27 -0.59 12.80
C GLU A 134 -15.91 -0.74 11.32
N HIS A 135 -16.88 -1.11 10.47
CA HIS A 135 -16.67 -1.13 9.01
C HIS A 135 -16.14 0.21 8.47
N ILE A 136 -16.79 1.32 8.85
CA ILE A 136 -16.40 2.65 8.37
C ILE A 136 -15.13 3.15 9.07
N ALA A 137 -14.91 2.84 10.34
CA ALA A 137 -13.68 3.20 11.04
C ALA A 137 -12.44 2.53 10.43
N LEU A 138 -12.54 1.23 10.11
CA LEU A 138 -11.46 0.50 9.43
C LEU A 138 -11.23 1.01 8.01
N THR A 139 -12.31 1.27 7.27
CA THR A 139 -12.25 1.86 5.92
C THR A 139 -11.58 3.23 5.96
N PHE A 140 -11.89 4.09 6.93
CA PHE A 140 -11.27 5.40 7.09
C PHE A 140 -9.76 5.31 7.30
N GLY A 141 -9.31 4.36 8.13
CA GLY A 141 -7.89 4.15 8.42
C GLY A 141 -7.04 3.77 7.20
N VAL A 142 -7.66 3.41 6.07
CA VAL A 142 -6.99 3.14 4.79
C VAL A 142 -6.40 4.41 4.19
N PHE A 143 -7.06 5.57 4.32
CA PHE A 143 -6.60 6.80 3.67
C PHE A 143 -5.22 7.25 4.14
N GLU A 144 -4.88 6.99 5.40
CA GLU A 144 -3.56 7.32 5.97
C GLU A 144 -2.46 6.38 5.48
N ARG A 145 -2.79 5.16 5.05
CA ARG A 145 -1.82 4.05 4.90
C ARG A 145 -1.76 3.45 3.50
N ALA A 146 -2.75 3.74 2.64
CA ALA A 146 -2.88 3.10 1.35
C ALA A 146 -1.69 3.40 0.44
N SER A 147 -0.99 2.34 0.07
CA SER A 147 0.16 2.35 -0.83
C SER A 147 -0.19 1.83 -2.23
N GLU A 148 -1.48 1.57 -2.48
CA GLU A 148 -2.00 1.11 -3.77
C GLU A 148 -3.34 1.80 -4.05
N ALA A 149 -3.48 2.31 -5.27
CA ALA A 149 -4.68 3.03 -5.72
C ALA A 149 -5.98 2.22 -5.53
N ARG A 150 -5.93 0.89 -5.76
CA ARG A 150 -7.10 0.01 -5.57
C ARG A 150 -7.67 0.04 -4.15
N HIS A 151 -6.83 0.22 -3.12
CA HIS A 151 -7.30 0.29 -1.74
C HIS A 151 -8.03 1.60 -1.48
N LEU A 152 -7.57 2.72 -2.05
CA LEU A 152 -8.27 4.00 -1.99
C LEU A 152 -9.58 3.97 -2.77
N THR A 153 -9.59 3.39 -3.96
CA THR A 153 -10.82 3.17 -4.74
C THR A 153 -11.85 2.38 -3.94
N ARG A 154 -11.47 1.25 -3.33
CA ARG A 154 -12.36 0.45 -2.46
C ARG A 154 -12.82 1.24 -1.23
N ALA A 155 -11.95 2.04 -0.62
CA ALA A 155 -12.32 2.88 0.52
C ALA A 155 -13.37 3.95 0.15
N PHE A 156 -13.17 4.67 -0.96
CA PHE A 156 -14.15 5.63 -1.45
C PHE A 156 -15.47 4.96 -1.84
N LEU A 157 -15.46 3.75 -2.42
CA LEU A 157 -16.68 3.00 -2.72
C LEU A 157 -17.44 2.60 -1.44
N ASN A 158 -16.73 2.17 -0.39
CA ASN A 158 -17.35 1.87 0.91
C ASN A 158 -18.04 3.12 1.50
N PHE A 159 -17.38 4.28 1.44
CA PHE A 159 -17.99 5.54 1.86
C PHE A 159 -19.16 5.97 0.97
N ALA A 160 -19.05 5.80 -0.36
CA ALA A 160 -20.12 6.10 -1.31
C ALA A 160 -21.40 5.30 -0.98
N ALA A 161 -21.24 4.00 -0.73
CA ALA A 161 -22.33 3.11 -0.33
C ALA A 161 -22.93 3.48 1.04
N TRP A 162 -22.08 3.89 1.98
CA TRP A 162 -22.52 4.33 3.30
C TRP A 162 -23.32 5.64 3.27
N PHE A 163 -22.88 6.63 2.50
CA PHE A 163 -23.63 7.87 2.25
C PHE A 163 -24.94 7.59 1.51
N GLU A 164 -24.90 6.70 0.53
CA GLU A 164 -26.09 6.34 -0.25
C GLU A 164 -27.17 5.71 0.64
N ALA A 165 -26.79 4.83 1.58
CA ALA A 165 -27.70 4.25 2.55
C ALA A 165 -28.38 5.28 3.47
N GLN A 166 -27.79 6.48 3.60
CA GLN A 166 -28.34 7.62 4.35
C GLN A 166 -29.10 8.61 3.46
N GLY A 167 -29.21 8.36 2.14
CA GLY A 167 -29.84 9.27 1.17
C GLY A 167 -29.00 10.49 0.82
N ARG A 168 -27.69 10.46 1.11
CA ARG A 168 -26.75 11.58 0.96
C ARG A 168 -26.07 11.56 -0.42
N LEU A 169 -26.86 11.89 -1.44
CA LEU A 169 -26.50 11.66 -2.84
C LEU A 169 -25.32 12.51 -3.35
N GLU A 170 -25.17 13.75 -2.87
CA GLU A 170 -24.04 14.61 -3.25
C GLU A 170 -22.71 14.06 -2.70
N GLN A 171 -22.70 13.54 -1.47
CA GLN A 171 -21.51 12.90 -0.89
C GLN A 171 -21.19 11.57 -1.58
N THR A 172 -22.21 10.81 -2.00
CA THR A 172 -22.02 9.64 -2.86
C THR A 172 -21.35 10.04 -4.18
N ALA A 173 -21.84 11.09 -4.86
CA ALA A 173 -21.24 11.61 -6.08
C ALA A 173 -19.77 12.03 -5.86
N ALA A 174 -19.49 12.74 -4.76
CA ALA A 174 -18.13 13.17 -4.41
C ALA A 174 -17.18 11.98 -4.20
N CYS A 175 -17.62 10.94 -3.47
CA CYS A 175 -16.83 9.72 -3.27
C CYS A 175 -16.59 8.97 -4.59
N LEU A 176 -17.61 8.83 -5.44
CA LEU A 176 -17.46 8.18 -6.75
C LEU A 176 -16.51 8.98 -7.66
N LYS A 177 -16.57 10.31 -7.62
CA LYS A 177 -15.66 11.18 -8.36
C LYS A 177 -14.22 10.97 -7.89
N ALA A 178 -13.97 10.96 -6.59
CA ALA A 178 -12.65 10.70 -6.01
C ALA A 178 -12.14 9.29 -6.36
N ALA A 179 -12.98 8.26 -6.26
CA ALA A 179 -12.63 6.89 -6.64
C ALA A 179 -12.21 6.80 -8.12
N ARG A 180 -12.93 7.49 -9.02
CA ARG A 180 -12.67 7.51 -10.47
C ARG A 180 -11.33 8.17 -10.83
N ARG A 181 -10.85 9.14 -10.04
CA ARG A 181 -9.56 9.84 -10.30
C ARG A 181 -8.35 8.91 -10.23
N PHE A 182 -8.45 7.77 -9.54
CA PHE A 182 -7.35 6.80 -9.46
C PHE A 182 -7.22 5.91 -10.70
N GLU A 183 -8.18 5.97 -11.63
CA GLU A 183 -8.16 5.23 -12.91
C GLU A 183 -7.95 3.70 -12.76
N VAL A 184 -8.34 3.15 -11.60
CA VAL A 184 -8.29 1.72 -11.32
C VAL A 184 -9.42 1.03 -12.09
N LYS A 185 -9.07 -0.02 -12.85
CA LYS A 185 -10.06 -0.91 -13.47
C LYS A 185 -10.69 -1.78 -12.40
N ASP A 186 -11.88 -1.40 -11.96
CA ASP A 186 -12.63 -2.08 -10.93
C ASP A 186 -14.10 -2.21 -11.35
N SER A 187 -14.61 -3.43 -11.43
CA SER A 187 -15.97 -3.69 -11.90
C SER A 187 -17.04 -3.15 -10.94
N THR A 188 -16.72 -3.01 -9.65
CA THR A 188 -17.62 -2.44 -8.66
C THR A 188 -17.73 -0.94 -8.87
N LEU A 189 -16.61 -0.26 -9.12
CA LEU A 189 -16.59 1.15 -9.48
C LEU A 189 -17.35 1.40 -10.79
N GLU A 190 -17.06 0.63 -11.84
CA GLU A 190 -17.75 0.74 -13.13
C GLU A 190 -19.27 0.59 -12.97
N ALA A 191 -19.72 -0.44 -12.24
CA ALA A 191 -21.14 -0.65 -11.97
C ALA A 191 -21.77 0.48 -11.15
N ALA A 192 -21.05 1.03 -10.16
CA ALA A 192 -21.53 2.14 -9.35
C ALA A 192 -21.66 3.45 -10.17
N LEU A 193 -20.70 3.72 -11.06
CA LEU A 193 -20.73 4.86 -11.97
C LEU A 193 -21.88 4.75 -12.97
N ASP A 194 -22.08 3.57 -13.57
CA ASP A 194 -23.19 3.31 -14.49
C ASP A 194 -24.56 3.51 -13.83
N GLN A 195 -24.70 3.08 -12.57
CA GLN A 195 -25.92 3.28 -11.79
C GLN A 195 -26.13 4.74 -11.36
N ALA A 196 -25.05 5.51 -11.21
CA ALA A 196 -25.09 6.91 -10.83
C ALA A 196 -25.40 7.84 -12.00
N ALA A 197 -25.07 7.45 -13.23
CA ALA A 197 -25.22 8.26 -14.43
C ALA A 197 -26.63 8.84 -14.60
N GLY A 198 -26.74 10.16 -14.77
CA GLY A 198 -27.99 10.89 -14.95
C GLY A 198 -28.86 11.02 -13.70
N THR A 199 -28.36 10.63 -12.52
CA THR A 199 -29.05 10.77 -11.24
C THR A 199 -28.42 11.88 -10.38
N PRO A 200 -29.02 12.28 -9.25
CA PRO A 200 -28.40 13.25 -8.35
C PRO A 200 -27.09 12.77 -7.69
N LYS A 201 -26.77 11.48 -7.77
CA LYS A 201 -25.48 10.93 -7.31
C LYS A 201 -24.43 10.80 -8.44
N ASP A 202 -24.70 11.37 -9.61
CA ASP A 202 -23.78 11.37 -10.75
C ASP A 202 -22.53 12.20 -10.44
N PRO A 203 -21.31 11.63 -10.45
CA PRO A 203 -20.08 12.37 -10.24
C PRO A 203 -19.76 13.41 -11.32
N ASP A 204 -20.41 13.37 -12.49
CA ASP A 204 -20.27 14.39 -13.55
C ASP A 204 -21.11 15.64 -13.25
N GLY A 205 -22.06 15.56 -12.31
CA GLY A 205 -22.84 16.70 -11.83
C GLY A 205 -22.06 17.65 -10.92
N LEU A 206 -20.88 17.25 -10.44
CA LEU A 206 -20.00 18.04 -9.56
C LEU A 206 -18.73 18.46 -10.29
N THR A 207 -18.20 19.62 -9.97
CA THR A 207 -16.80 19.97 -10.28
C THR A 207 -15.83 19.24 -9.36
N ASP A 208 -14.53 19.27 -9.69
CA ASP A 208 -13.52 18.67 -8.83
C ASP A 208 -13.37 19.38 -7.47
N GLU A 209 -13.60 20.71 -7.46
CA GLU A 209 -13.54 21.55 -6.26
C GLU A 209 -14.75 21.28 -5.35
N GLU A 210 -15.96 21.27 -5.88
CA GLU A 210 -17.18 20.95 -5.11
C GLU A 210 -17.11 19.53 -4.50
N ALA A 211 -16.61 18.55 -5.25
CA ALA A 211 -16.42 17.21 -4.72
C ALA A 211 -15.41 17.18 -3.56
N ASN A 212 -14.33 17.95 -3.65
CA ASN A 212 -13.35 18.05 -2.57
C ASN A 212 -13.94 18.73 -1.33
N ASP A 213 -14.66 19.85 -1.50
CA ASP A 213 -15.31 20.56 -0.40
C ASP A 213 -16.31 19.67 0.35
N LEU A 214 -17.08 18.85 -0.39
CA LEU A 214 -18.02 17.90 0.19
C LEU A 214 -17.31 16.81 1.00
N LEU A 215 -16.17 16.29 0.54
CA LEU A 215 -15.38 15.30 1.26
C LEU A 215 -14.73 15.90 2.51
N GLU A 216 -14.17 17.10 2.40
CA GLU A 216 -13.53 17.79 3.52
C GLU A 216 -14.54 18.15 4.62
N ALA A 217 -15.76 18.54 4.25
CA ALA A 217 -16.84 18.79 5.21
C ALA A 217 -17.20 17.53 6.04
N GLU A 218 -16.97 16.34 5.49
CA GLU A 218 -17.12 15.05 6.18
C GLU A 218 -15.86 14.58 6.91
N GLY A 219 -14.76 15.35 6.81
CA GLY A 219 -13.45 14.97 7.34
C GLY A 219 -12.76 13.87 6.52
N LEU A 220 -13.20 13.64 5.28
CA LEU A 220 -12.59 12.67 4.38
C LEU A 220 -11.43 13.31 3.58
N PRO A 221 -10.30 12.61 3.44
CA PRO A 221 -9.24 13.04 2.54
C PRO A 221 -9.70 13.07 1.08
N THR A 222 -9.15 14.00 0.31
CA THR A 222 -9.49 14.20 -1.12
C THR A 222 -8.58 13.41 -2.06
N GLY A 223 -7.58 12.71 -1.52
CA GLY A 223 -6.60 11.92 -2.26
C GLY A 223 -5.73 11.05 -1.34
N ALA A 224 -4.66 10.48 -1.91
CA ALA A 224 -3.72 9.66 -1.16
C ALA A 224 -2.88 10.48 -0.16
N ASN A 225 -2.44 9.84 0.93
CA ASN A 225 -1.48 10.43 1.85
C ASN A 225 -0.12 10.67 1.15
N ALA A 226 0.30 11.93 1.05
CA ALA A 226 1.54 12.32 0.39
C ALA A 226 2.79 11.67 1.02
N GLU A 227 2.78 11.42 2.33
CA GLU A 227 3.89 10.74 3.02
C GLU A 227 4.10 9.31 2.51
N ILE A 228 3.02 8.62 2.12
CA ILE A 228 3.12 7.28 1.53
C ILE A 228 3.80 7.35 0.16
N ALA A 229 3.42 8.32 -0.67
CA ALA A 229 4.07 8.54 -1.97
C ALA A 229 5.55 8.90 -1.81
N VAL A 230 5.90 9.75 -0.83
CA VAL A 230 7.29 10.07 -0.50
C VAL A 230 8.06 8.83 -0.06
N CYS A 231 7.48 7.97 0.80
CA CYS A 231 8.11 6.71 1.21
C CYS A 231 8.38 5.79 0.01
N LEU A 232 7.41 5.64 -0.90
CA LEU A 232 7.58 4.84 -2.13
C LEU A 232 8.74 5.38 -2.97
N LEU A 233 8.81 6.70 -3.18
CA LEU A 233 9.86 7.32 -3.99
C LEU A 233 11.24 7.24 -3.34
N MET A 234 11.32 7.32 -2.01
CA MET A 234 12.57 7.11 -1.26
C MET A 234 13.07 5.68 -1.43
N CYS A 235 12.21 4.69 -1.19
CA CYS A 235 12.58 3.29 -1.39
C CYS A 235 12.92 2.98 -2.86
N ALA A 236 12.22 3.62 -3.82
CA ALA A 236 12.55 3.47 -5.23
C ALA A 236 13.98 3.95 -5.56
N GLN A 237 14.42 5.05 -4.96
CA GLN A 237 15.80 5.53 -5.14
C GLN A 237 16.84 4.59 -4.53
N ASP A 238 16.56 4.04 -3.34
CA ASP A 238 17.44 3.07 -2.70
C ASP A 238 17.57 1.80 -3.55
N CYS A 239 16.45 1.25 -4.04
CA CYS A 239 16.45 0.10 -4.95
C CYS A 239 17.24 0.40 -6.22
N ALA A 240 17.06 1.57 -6.83
CA ALA A 240 17.80 1.98 -8.02
C ALA A 240 19.31 2.09 -7.76
N ALA A 241 19.72 2.63 -6.61
CA ALA A 241 21.11 2.72 -6.20
C ALA A 241 21.75 1.34 -5.96
N MET A 242 20.97 0.37 -5.49
CA MET A 242 21.38 -1.03 -5.33
C MET A 242 21.36 -1.83 -6.65
N GLY A 243 20.89 -1.23 -7.76
CA GLY A 243 20.80 -1.87 -9.07
C GLY A 243 19.49 -2.62 -9.34
N ASP A 244 18.55 -2.64 -8.39
CA ASP A 244 17.22 -3.23 -8.56
C ASP A 244 16.28 -2.24 -9.25
N ARG A 245 16.42 -2.16 -10.57
CA ARG A 245 15.63 -1.26 -11.41
C ARG A 245 14.16 -1.68 -11.51
N ALA A 246 13.86 -2.96 -11.34
CA ALA A 246 12.50 -3.47 -11.49
C ALA A 246 11.62 -2.95 -10.34
N THR A 247 12.04 -3.20 -9.10
CA THR A 247 11.32 -2.75 -7.91
C THR A 247 11.32 -1.21 -7.80
N ALA A 248 12.41 -0.55 -8.20
CA ALA A 248 12.43 0.92 -8.25
C ALA A 248 11.37 1.50 -9.20
N THR A 249 11.21 0.89 -10.38
CA THR A 249 10.20 1.30 -11.36
C THR A 249 8.79 1.06 -10.83
N GLU A 250 8.55 -0.12 -10.24
CA GLU A 250 7.27 -0.49 -9.65
C GLU A 250 6.83 0.51 -8.56
N MET A 251 7.72 0.82 -7.62
CA MET A 251 7.43 1.78 -6.54
C MET A 251 7.17 3.19 -7.08
N THR A 252 7.90 3.61 -8.12
CA THR A 252 7.67 4.91 -8.78
C THR A 252 6.31 4.98 -9.45
N ILE A 253 5.91 3.90 -10.14
CA ILE A 253 4.57 3.79 -10.75
C ILE A 253 3.49 3.84 -9.67
N ARG A 254 3.65 3.09 -8.56
CA ARG A 254 2.70 3.13 -7.45
C ARG A 254 2.54 4.53 -6.86
N ALA A 255 3.64 5.26 -6.65
CA ALA A 255 3.58 6.64 -6.17
C ALA A 255 2.83 7.53 -7.15
N ARG A 256 3.13 7.41 -8.45
CA ARG A 256 2.42 8.13 -9.52
C ARG A 256 0.92 7.83 -9.53
N ASP A 257 0.53 6.57 -9.41
CA ASP A 257 -0.87 6.16 -9.44
C ASP A 257 -1.64 6.65 -8.19
N LEU A 258 -0.95 6.96 -7.09
CA LEU A 258 -1.54 7.52 -5.88
C LEU A 258 -1.76 9.04 -5.93
N VAL A 259 -0.77 9.79 -6.42
CA VAL A 259 -0.80 11.27 -6.34
C VAL A 259 -0.87 11.97 -7.71
N GLY A 260 -0.83 11.22 -8.80
CA GLY A 260 -0.73 11.74 -10.16
C GLY A 260 0.70 12.06 -10.60
N GLU A 261 0.90 12.17 -11.92
CA GLU A 261 2.22 12.36 -12.53
C GLU A 261 2.95 13.62 -12.07
N GLN A 262 2.27 14.77 -12.11
CA GLN A 262 2.90 16.05 -11.78
C GLN A 262 3.32 16.14 -10.31
N ALA A 263 2.48 15.63 -9.40
CA ALA A 263 2.79 15.60 -7.98
C ALA A 263 3.93 14.61 -7.70
N ALA A 264 3.91 13.42 -8.30
CA ALA A 264 4.96 12.43 -8.13
C ALA A 264 6.32 12.95 -8.63
N LEU A 265 6.37 13.66 -9.76
CA LEU A 265 7.60 14.30 -10.26
C LEU A 265 8.14 15.36 -9.30
N THR A 266 7.24 16.16 -8.72
CA THR A 266 7.60 17.20 -7.75
C THR A 266 8.16 16.58 -6.47
N LEU A 267 7.47 15.57 -5.92
CA LEU A 267 7.93 14.83 -4.75
C LEU A 267 9.27 14.11 -5.02
N LEU A 268 9.44 13.54 -6.21
CA LEU A 268 10.68 12.87 -6.59
C LEU A 268 11.87 13.85 -6.60
N GLN A 269 11.68 15.07 -7.10
CA GLN A 269 12.70 16.12 -7.05
C GLN A 269 13.05 16.49 -5.61
N LEU A 270 12.04 16.72 -4.76
CA LEU A 270 12.24 17.05 -3.35
C LEU A 270 13.02 15.95 -2.61
N VAL A 271 12.70 14.67 -2.86
CA VAL A 271 13.42 13.55 -2.25
C VAL A 271 14.88 13.51 -2.72
N ARG A 272 15.16 13.78 -4.01
CA ARG A 272 16.54 13.84 -4.51
C ARG A 272 17.34 14.98 -3.90
N ASP A 273 16.75 16.17 -3.82
CA ASP A 273 17.42 17.34 -3.26
C ASP A 273 17.75 17.14 -1.77
N ALA A 274 16.83 16.52 -1.01
CA ALA A 274 17.07 16.14 0.37
C ALA A 274 18.23 15.12 0.50
N ALA A 275 18.23 14.07 -0.31
CA ALA A 275 19.32 13.07 -0.28
C ALA A 275 20.69 13.68 -0.61
N ILE A 276 20.76 14.60 -1.58
CA ILE A 276 21.99 15.31 -1.92
C ILE A 276 22.47 16.18 -0.75
N SER A 277 21.57 16.86 -0.06
CA SER A 277 21.90 17.70 1.10
C SER A 277 22.42 16.87 2.28
N GLU A 278 21.86 15.68 2.51
CA GLU A 278 22.24 14.79 3.62
C GLU A 278 23.47 13.93 3.30
N GLY A 279 23.86 13.83 2.02
CA GLY A 279 24.98 13.02 1.55
C GLY A 279 24.72 11.50 1.59
N PHE A 280 23.55 11.10 2.04
CA PHE A 280 23.07 9.72 2.13
C PHE A 280 21.65 9.61 1.57
N THR A 281 21.30 8.47 1.00
CA THR A 281 19.92 8.11 0.67
C THR A 281 19.15 7.72 1.94
N ALA A 282 17.83 7.60 1.83
CA ALA A 282 16.95 7.17 2.91
C ALA A 282 17.39 5.86 3.60
N GLY A 283 17.90 4.91 2.81
CA GLY A 283 18.43 3.63 3.28
C GLY A 283 19.84 3.69 3.88
N GLY A 284 20.44 4.88 4.02
CA GLY A 284 21.76 5.08 4.61
C GLY A 284 22.94 4.81 3.67
N ASN A 285 22.73 4.84 2.34
CA ASN A 285 23.80 4.67 1.34
C ASN A 285 24.37 6.01 0.88
N PRO A 286 25.69 6.16 0.66
CA PRO A 286 26.26 7.41 0.18
C PRO A 286 25.74 7.75 -1.22
N VAL A 287 25.38 9.01 -1.45
CA VAL A 287 24.91 9.47 -2.77
C VAL A 287 26.10 9.51 -3.74
N SER A 288 26.09 8.65 -4.75
CA SER A 288 27.09 8.66 -5.84
C SER A 288 26.92 9.92 -6.69
N ALA A 289 27.95 10.77 -6.76
CA ALA A 289 27.93 12.05 -7.48
C ALA A 289 27.91 11.92 -9.03
N ASP A 290 27.83 10.72 -9.59
CA ASP A 290 27.97 10.48 -11.03
C ASP A 290 26.74 9.80 -11.64
N ALA A 291 25.88 10.61 -12.27
CA ALA A 291 25.14 10.21 -13.45
C ALA A 291 25.23 11.35 -14.48
N PRO A 292 25.64 11.09 -15.74
CA PRO A 292 25.96 12.16 -16.68
C PRO A 292 24.68 12.88 -17.09
N GLY A 293 24.65 14.18 -16.82
CA GLY A 293 23.70 15.10 -17.41
C GLY A 293 23.81 15.02 -18.94
N ASN A 294 22.69 14.69 -19.57
CA ASN A 294 22.51 14.74 -21.00
C ASN A 294 22.66 16.20 -21.47
N ALA A 295 23.89 16.60 -21.80
CA ALA A 295 24.18 17.88 -22.45
C ALA A 295 24.53 17.59 -23.90
N SER A 296 23.49 17.46 -24.73
CA SER A 296 23.60 17.63 -26.17
C SER A 296 24.03 19.07 -26.47
N GLY A 297 25.31 19.26 -26.75
CA GLY A 297 25.87 20.50 -27.27
C GLY A 297 26.60 20.20 -28.58
N GLU A 298 25.93 20.49 -29.69
CA GLU A 298 26.50 20.51 -31.04
C GLU A 298 27.85 21.22 -31.07
N LYS A 299 28.86 20.56 -31.65
CA LYS A 299 29.85 21.24 -32.48
C LYS A 299 30.19 20.37 -33.67
N THR A 300 29.59 20.75 -34.78
CA THR A 300 30.14 20.63 -36.13
C THR A 300 31.58 21.12 -36.15
N ASP A 301 32.51 20.33 -36.68
CA ASP A 301 33.23 20.80 -37.87
C ASP A 301 33.94 19.68 -38.62
N ALA A 302 33.94 19.87 -39.93
CA ALA A 302 34.37 18.95 -40.95
C ALA A 302 35.89 18.91 -41.13
N ALA A 303 36.31 17.78 -41.70
CA ALA A 303 37.53 17.50 -42.44
C ALA A 303 38.51 18.65 -42.75
N GLU A 304 39.79 18.40 -42.50
CA GLU A 304 40.83 18.64 -43.52
C GLU A 304 42.07 17.76 -43.26
N THR A 305 42.42 16.98 -44.29
CA THR A 305 43.68 16.28 -44.46
C THR A 305 44.77 17.27 -44.86
N SER A 306 45.97 17.19 -44.28
CA SER A 306 47.20 17.48 -45.02
C SER A 306 48.41 16.75 -44.45
N ASP A 307 49.13 16.11 -45.37
CA ASP A 307 50.47 15.57 -45.27
C ASP A 307 51.51 16.49 -44.60
N GLY A 308 52.63 15.91 -44.16
CA GLY A 308 53.91 16.61 -44.24
C GLY A 308 54.93 16.35 -43.13
N GLU A 309 55.77 15.34 -43.35
CA GLU A 309 57.23 15.31 -43.12
C GLU A 309 57.85 15.49 -41.71
N GLY A 310 58.77 14.58 -41.38
CA GLY A 310 60.02 15.01 -40.73
C GLY A 310 60.77 14.01 -39.85
N LYS A 311 61.43 13.03 -40.48
CA LYS A 311 62.57 12.19 -40.01
C LYS A 311 62.32 11.05 -39.02
#